data_AF-A0A7S2WVF1-F1
#
_entry.id   AF-A0A7S2WVF1-F1
#
_cell.length_a   1.000
_cell.length_b   1.000
_cell.length_c   1.000
_cell.angle_alpha   90.00
_cell.angle_beta   90.00
_cell.angle_gamma   90.00
#
_symmetry.space_group_name_H-M   'P 1'
#
loop_
_entity.id
_entity.type
_entity.pdbx_description
1 polymer ?
#
loop_
_entity_poly.entity_id
_entity_poly.type
_entity_poly.pdbx_seq_one_letter_code
_entity_poly.pdbx_strand_id
1 'polypeptide(L)'
;STGLLRADSAARQDKSMQRSILSILPESWIRSERLLSVLGPSGELSVVDPHHHFLDPVSKPEVYQTISKLGLGRHLPEDYAQQLGRRRQLQHGGSGAGRGEVEQVCVRQSVHVEVIPDDWVGEVEWVQGLVESGRAPTVGGIVAACDVSAPDVEASLRRLQAASPLLRGVRWIANFAGHLEP
;
A
#
# COMPACT_ATOMS: atom_id res chain seq x y z
N SER A 1 -6.75 -13.88 52.15
CA SER A 1 -5.77 -12.82 51.84
C SER A 1 -5.75 -12.62 50.33
N THR A 2 -6.29 -11.49 49.92
CA THR A 2 -6.55 -11.01 48.56
C THR A 2 -5.31 -10.42 47.89
N GLY A 3 -5.21 -10.50 46.55
CA GLY A 3 -4.31 -9.63 45.80
C GLY A 3 -3.91 -10.07 44.39
N LEU A 4 -4.86 -10.11 43.45
CA LEU A 4 -4.57 -10.03 42.01
C LEU A 4 -4.06 -8.61 41.70
N LEU A 5 -2.82 -8.47 41.20
CA LEU A 5 -2.34 -7.23 40.59
C LEU A 5 -2.53 -7.32 39.07
N ARG A 6 -3.49 -6.55 38.56
CA ARG A 6 -3.65 -6.24 37.14
C ARG A 6 -2.51 -5.33 36.69
N ALA A 7 -1.80 -5.72 35.65
CA ALA A 7 -0.97 -4.83 34.85
C ALA A 7 -1.85 -4.23 33.74
N ASP A 8 -2.49 -3.10 34.02
CA ASP A 8 -3.15 -2.25 33.01
C ASP A 8 -2.36 -0.93 32.93
N SER A 9 -1.29 -0.88 32.13
CA SER A 9 -0.72 0.40 31.69
C SER A 9 0.13 0.26 30.43
N ALA A 10 -0.50 0.08 29.26
CA ALA A 10 0.18 0.29 27.97
C ALA A 10 -0.83 0.53 26.84
N ALA A 11 -1.65 1.59 26.93
CA ALA A 11 -2.39 2.12 25.77
C ALA A 11 -2.96 3.51 26.07
N ARG A 12 -2.10 4.49 26.35
CA ARG A 12 -2.44 5.91 26.13
C ARG A 12 -1.58 6.39 24.97
N GLN A 13 -2.02 6.09 23.74
CA GLN A 13 -1.52 6.78 22.56
C GLN A 13 -1.88 8.25 22.70
N ASP A 14 -0.87 9.10 22.69
CA ASP A 14 -1.03 10.54 22.77
C ASP A 14 -1.70 11.06 21.50
N LYS A 15 -2.96 11.50 21.64
CA LYS A 15 -3.75 12.11 20.55
C LYS A 15 -3.16 13.44 20.07
N SER A 16 -2.19 14.03 20.79
CA SER A 16 -1.50 15.25 20.37
C SER A 16 -0.62 15.02 19.15
N MET A 17 0.07 13.87 19.07
CA MET A 17 0.98 13.54 17.97
C MET A 17 0.23 13.26 16.66
N GLN A 18 -0.93 12.59 16.75
CA GLN A 18 -1.82 12.36 15.60
C GLN A 18 -2.32 13.67 14.98
N ARG A 19 -2.57 14.71 15.79
CA ARG A 19 -3.00 16.02 15.27
C ARG A 19 -1.87 16.76 14.55
N SER A 20 -0.62 16.59 14.98
CA SER A 20 0.54 17.24 14.35
C SER A 20 0.86 16.64 12.97
N ILE A 21 0.78 15.32 12.81
CA ILE A 21 1.01 14.65 11.52
C ILE A 21 -0.05 15.06 10.49
N LEU A 22 -1.31 15.20 10.91
CA LEU A 22 -2.40 15.63 10.02
C LEU A 22 -2.26 17.08 9.54
N SER A 23 -1.51 17.94 10.24
CA SER A 23 -1.26 19.32 9.80
C SER A 23 -0.20 19.46 8.69
N ILE A 24 0.55 18.38 8.40
CA ILE A 24 1.57 18.36 7.33
C ILE A 24 0.96 17.88 6.01
N LEU A 25 -0.18 17.17 6.06
CA LEU A 25 -0.86 16.65 4.88
C LEU A 25 -1.90 17.67 4.37
N PRO A 26 -2.02 17.91 3.04
CA PRO A 26 -3.03 18.80 2.51
C PRO A 26 -4.44 18.36 2.94
N GLU A 27 -5.33 19.31 3.30
CA GLU A 27 -6.72 18.99 3.70
C GLU A 27 -7.49 18.18 2.65
N SER A 28 -7.08 18.23 1.38
CA SER A 28 -7.62 17.42 0.29
C SER A 28 -7.42 15.91 0.47
N TRP A 29 -6.58 15.48 1.41
CA TRP A 29 -6.28 14.07 1.70
C TRP A 29 -7.21 13.44 2.75
N ILE A 30 -7.94 14.25 3.53
CA ILE A 30 -8.71 13.78 4.70
C ILE A 30 -10.16 13.35 4.33
N ARG A 31 -10.61 13.53 3.08
CA ARG A 31 -11.96 13.15 2.65
C ARG A 31 -11.99 11.72 2.06
N SER A 32 -12.00 10.69 2.90
CA SER A 32 -12.07 9.28 2.48
C SER A 32 -13.38 8.56 2.88
N GLU A 33 -14.55 9.19 2.72
CA GLU A 33 -15.84 8.54 3.04
C GLU A 33 -16.68 8.12 1.83
N ARG A 34 -16.15 8.22 0.59
CA ARG A 34 -16.81 7.59 -0.56
C ARG A 34 -16.06 6.32 -0.94
N LEU A 35 -16.69 5.19 -0.65
CA LEU A 35 -16.25 3.85 -1.02
C LEU A 35 -15.72 3.78 -2.46
N LEU A 36 -14.69 2.94 -2.61
CA LEU A 36 -13.79 2.68 -3.73
C LEU A 36 -14.45 2.11 -5.01
N SER A 37 -15.70 2.46 -5.27
CA SER A 37 -16.46 1.98 -6.42
C SER A 37 -17.38 3.08 -6.95
N VAL A 38 -17.16 3.47 -8.21
CA VAL A 38 -18.10 4.30 -8.97
C VAL A 38 -18.61 3.44 -10.10
N LEU A 39 -19.94 3.30 -10.22
CA LEU A 39 -20.53 2.75 -11.43
C LEU A 39 -20.20 3.71 -12.57
N GLY A 40 -19.39 3.25 -13.52
CA GLY A 40 -19.11 4.00 -14.72
C GLY A 40 -20.37 4.18 -15.57
N PRO A 41 -20.37 5.12 -16.53
CA PRO A 41 -21.49 5.32 -17.46
C PRO A 41 -21.89 4.05 -18.24
N SER A 42 -21.01 3.04 -18.28
CA SER A 42 -21.23 1.72 -18.89
C SER A 42 -21.88 0.68 -17.97
N GLY A 43 -22.16 0.99 -16.70
CA GLY A 43 -22.53 -0.01 -15.68
C GLY A 43 -21.36 -0.85 -15.17
N GLU A 44 -20.13 -0.50 -15.52
CA GLU A 44 -18.90 -1.19 -15.11
C GLU A 44 -18.47 -0.72 -13.71
N LEU A 45 -18.18 -1.67 -12.81
CA LEU A 45 -17.65 -1.37 -11.48
C LEU A 45 -16.18 -0.97 -11.62
N SER A 46 -15.90 0.32 -11.45
CA SER A 46 -14.53 0.85 -11.45
C SER A 46 -13.98 0.82 -10.03
N VAL A 47 -12.90 0.06 -9.81
CA VAL A 47 -12.27 -0.09 -8.49
C VAL A 47 -10.80 0.33 -8.49
N VAL A 48 -10.27 0.57 -7.31
CA VAL A 48 -8.83 0.75 -7.05
C VAL A 48 -8.36 -0.48 -6.28
N ASP A 49 -7.24 -1.08 -6.69
CA ASP A 49 -6.54 -2.05 -5.86
C ASP A 49 -5.80 -1.29 -4.76
N PRO A 50 -6.25 -1.34 -3.50
CA PRO A 50 -5.72 -0.48 -2.46
C PRO A 50 -4.38 -0.97 -1.91
N HIS A 51 -3.90 -2.16 -2.31
CA HIS A 51 -2.74 -2.77 -1.69
C HIS A 51 -2.06 -3.79 -2.60
N HIS A 52 -0.96 -3.39 -3.24
CA HIS A 52 -0.01 -4.32 -3.85
C HIS A 52 1.42 -3.98 -3.45
N HIS A 53 2.33 -4.92 -3.68
CA HIS A 53 3.75 -4.75 -3.45
C HIS A 53 4.51 -5.06 -4.74
N PHE A 54 5.39 -4.15 -5.15
CA PHE A 54 6.52 -4.51 -5.99
C PHE A 54 7.73 -4.83 -5.11
N LEU A 55 8.51 -5.80 -5.55
CA LEU A 55 9.81 -6.12 -4.97
C LEU A 55 10.86 -5.69 -5.97
N ASP A 56 11.89 -4.97 -5.55
CA ASP A 56 13.02 -4.68 -6.41
C ASP A 56 14.01 -5.86 -6.39
N PRO A 57 14.23 -6.55 -7.52
CA PRO A 57 15.14 -7.69 -7.56
C PRO A 57 16.60 -7.31 -7.39
N VAL A 58 16.95 -6.03 -7.54
CA VAL A 58 18.33 -5.55 -7.38
C VAL A 58 18.65 -5.30 -5.91
N SER A 59 17.79 -4.60 -5.19
CA SER A 59 17.98 -4.36 -3.75
C SER A 59 17.66 -5.57 -2.87
N LYS A 60 16.77 -6.48 -3.30
CA LYS A 60 16.34 -7.66 -2.50
C LYS A 60 16.52 -9.01 -3.21
N PRO A 61 17.74 -9.38 -3.60
CA PRO A 61 18.00 -10.61 -4.33
C PRO A 61 17.61 -11.87 -3.54
N GLU A 62 17.77 -11.88 -2.22
CA GLU A 62 17.44 -13.01 -1.34
C GLU A 62 15.93 -13.27 -1.22
N VAL A 63 15.11 -12.22 -1.18
CA VAL A 63 13.64 -12.36 -1.20
C VAL A 63 13.19 -12.97 -2.52
N TYR A 64 13.75 -12.49 -3.64
CA TYR A 64 13.46 -13.05 -4.96
C TYR A 64 13.88 -14.51 -5.09
N GLN A 65 15.05 -14.89 -4.58
CA GLN A 65 15.49 -16.29 -4.57
C GLN A 65 14.55 -17.17 -3.75
N THR A 66 14.08 -16.69 -2.60
CA THR A 66 13.15 -17.42 -1.73
C THR A 66 11.82 -17.64 -2.43
N ILE A 67 11.24 -16.60 -3.03
CA ILE A 67 9.99 -16.70 -3.81
C ILE A 67 10.15 -17.65 -5.00
N SER A 68 11.28 -17.57 -5.70
CA SER A 68 11.56 -18.45 -6.85
C SER A 68 11.60 -19.93 -6.46
N LYS A 69 12.14 -20.25 -5.27
CA LYS A 69 12.16 -21.63 -4.73
C LYS A 69 10.78 -22.20 -4.46
N LEU A 70 9.77 -21.34 -4.26
CA LEU A 70 8.37 -21.75 -4.10
C LEU A 70 7.69 -22.09 -5.44
N GLY A 71 8.42 -22.03 -6.56
CA GLY A 71 7.87 -22.27 -7.90
C GLY A 71 7.01 -21.12 -8.42
N LEU A 72 7.00 -19.98 -7.71
CA LEU A 72 6.36 -18.77 -8.19
C LEU A 72 7.28 -18.13 -9.24
N GLY A 73 6.79 -18.09 -10.49
CA GLY A 73 7.51 -17.45 -11.59
C GLY A 73 7.74 -15.96 -11.33
N ARG A 74 8.65 -15.36 -12.11
CA ARG A 74 8.87 -13.91 -12.07
C ARG A 74 7.58 -13.21 -12.50
N HIS A 75 7.08 -12.32 -11.65
CA HIS A 75 5.94 -11.47 -11.95
C HIS A 75 6.40 -10.01 -11.94
N LEU A 76 6.40 -9.40 -13.12
CA LEU A 76 6.89 -8.04 -13.32
C LEU A 76 5.77 -7.00 -13.13
N PRO A 77 6.12 -5.72 -12.88
CA PRO A 77 5.14 -4.62 -12.87
C PRO A 77 4.26 -4.58 -14.12
N GLU A 78 4.84 -4.87 -15.28
CA GLU A 78 4.14 -4.91 -16.56
C GLU A 78 3.11 -6.06 -16.62
N ASP A 79 3.45 -7.23 -16.06
CA ASP A 79 2.53 -8.36 -15.97
C ASP A 79 1.34 -8.01 -15.08
N TYR A 80 1.59 -7.32 -13.96
CA TYR A 80 0.55 -6.85 -13.05
C TYR A 80 -0.36 -5.82 -13.75
N ALA A 81 0.21 -4.81 -14.41
CA ALA A 81 -0.56 -3.80 -15.16
C ALA A 81 -1.43 -4.43 -16.25
N GLN A 82 -0.90 -5.41 -16.99
CA GLN A 82 -1.67 -6.17 -17.98
C GLN A 82 -2.82 -6.96 -17.33
N GLN A 83 -2.63 -7.50 -16.13
CA GLN A 83 -3.68 -8.22 -15.41
C GLN A 83 -4.79 -7.31 -14.90
N LEU A 84 -4.47 -6.09 -14.46
CA LEU A 84 -5.47 -5.10 -14.06
C LEU A 84 -6.31 -4.60 -15.23
N GLY A 85 -5.69 -4.44 -16.40
CA GLY A 85 -6.39 -4.05 -17.64
C GLY A 85 -7.31 -5.13 -18.21
N ARG A 86 -7.20 -6.39 -17.75
CA ARG A 86 -8.11 -7.46 -18.16
C ARG A 86 -9.41 -7.36 -17.38
N ARG A 87 -10.53 -7.21 -18.10
CA ARG A 87 -11.87 -7.38 -17.54
C ARG A 87 -11.98 -8.76 -16.90
N ARG A 88 -12.07 -8.80 -15.57
CA ARG A 88 -12.35 -10.04 -14.85
C ARG A 88 -13.86 -10.23 -14.76
N GLN A 89 -14.34 -11.34 -15.29
CA GLN A 89 -15.67 -11.83 -14.98
C GLN A 89 -15.63 -12.37 -13.55
N LEU A 90 -16.26 -11.68 -12.60
CA LEU A 90 -16.52 -12.28 -11.30
C LEU A 90 -17.68 -13.25 -11.46
N GLN A 91 -17.40 -14.55 -11.33
CA GLN A 91 -18.47 -15.51 -11.10
C GLN A 91 -18.99 -15.26 -9.69
N HIS A 92 -20.23 -14.78 -9.58
CA HIS A 92 -20.93 -14.73 -8.31
C HIS A 92 -21.06 -16.17 -7.79
N GLY A 93 -20.33 -16.50 -6.71
CA GLY A 93 -20.37 -17.81 -6.04
C GLY A 93 -21.68 -18.08 -5.28
N GLY A 94 -22.81 -17.60 -5.78
CA GLY A 94 -24.13 -17.88 -5.24
C GLY A 94 -24.59 -19.26 -5.69
N SER A 95 -24.64 -20.22 -4.78
CA SER A 95 -25.18 -21.57 -4.97
C SER A 95 -26.70 -21.63 -5.24
N GLY A 96 -27.34 -20.50 -5.57
CA GLY A 96 -28.77 -20.39 -5.84
C GLY A 96 -29.02 -20.14 -7.33
N ALA A 97 -29.95 -20.89 -7.92
CA ALA A 97 -30.27 -21.00 -9.34
C ALA A 97 -30.76 -19.72 -10.08
N GLY A 98 -30.41 -18.52 -9.60
CA GLY A 98 -30.54 -17.29 -10.38
C GLY A 98 -29.32 -17.14 -11.28
N ARG A 99 -29.53 -16.96 -12.60
CA ARG A 99 -28.47 -16.55 -13.52
C ARG A 99 -27.96 -15.17 -13.09
N GLY A 100 -26.96 -15.15 -12.21
CA GLY A 100 -26.37 -13.92 -11.69
C GLY A 100 -25.73 -13.12 -12.82
N GLU A 101 -26.05 -11.84 -12.87
CA GLU A 101 -25.37 -10.90 -13.77
C GLU A 101 -23.87 -10.95 -13.47
N VAL A 102 -23.08 -11.13 -14.53
CA VAL A 102 -21.64 -11.09 -14.44
C VAL A 102 -21.23 -9.63 -14.40
N GLU A 103 -21.04 -9.10 -13.20
CA GLU A 103 -20.43 -7.78 -13.04
C GLU A 103 -18.96 -7.87 -13.46
N GLN A 104 -18.61 -7.06 -14.47
CA GLN A 104 -17.23 -6.85 -14.87
C GLN A 104 -16.61 -5.85 -13.90
N VAL A 105 -15.51 -6.25 -13.27
CA VAL A 105 -14.71 -5.36 -12.43
C VAL A 105 -13.52 -4.86 -13.22
N CYS A 106 -13.38 -3.55 -13.28
CA CYS A 106 -12.25 -2.86 -13.89
C CYS A 106 -11.41 -2.21 -12.80
N VAL A 107 -10.22 -2.74 -12.55
CA VAL A 107 -9.26 -2.09 -11.67
C VAL A 107 -8.58 -0.97 -12.45
N ARG A 108 -8.84 0.28 -12.08
CA ARG A 108 -8.32 1.45 -12.81
C ARG A 108 -6.98 1.93 -12.29
N GLN A 109 -6.75 1.77 -11.00
CA GLN A 109 -5.53 2.20 -10.35
C GLN A 109 -5.15 1.20 -9.26
N SER A 110 -3.89 1.24 -8.85
CA SER A 110 -3.36 0.49 -7.73
C SER A 110 -2.60 1.40 -6.77
N VAL A 111 -2.49 0.99 -5.52
CA VAL A 111 -1.67 1.64 -4.51
C VAL A 111 -0.51 0.72 -4.15
N HIS A 112 0.72 1.16 -4.40
CA HIS A 112 1.92 0.44 -3.96
C HIS A 112 2.08 0.68 -2.46
N VAL A 113 2.26 -0.39 -1.71
CA VAL A 113 2.59 -0.34 -0.29
C VAL A 113 4.01 -0.88 -0.12
N GLU A 114 4.81 -0.20 0.69
CA GLU A 114 6.15 -0.64 1.06
C GLU A 114 6.20 -2.10 1.51
N VAL A 115 7.34 -2.75 1.25
CA VAL A 115 7.60 -4.13 1.67
C VAL A 115 8.93 -4.25 2.41
N ILE A 116 9.00 -3.62 3.59
CA ILE A 116 10.17 -3.64 4.49
C ILE A 116 11.44 -3.18 3.74
N PRO A 117 11.50 -1.95 3.21
CA PRO A 117 12.69 -1.44 2.52
C PRO A 117 13.86 -1.25 3.48
N ASP A 118 15.06 -1.48 2.97
CA ASP A 118 16.30 -1.03 3.63
C ASP A 118 16.49 0.49 3.46
N ASP A 119 16.10 1.03 2.30
CA ASP A 119 16.00 2.47 2.04
C ASP A 119 14.58 2.84 1.60
N TRP A 120 13.82 3.41 2.54
CA TRP A 120 12.45 3.87 2.32
C TRP A 120 12.31 5.02 1.33
N VAL A 121 13.33 5.87 1.13
CA VAL A 121 13.27 6.93 0.11
C VAL A 121 13.62 6.34 -1.24
N GLY A 122 14.67 5.53 -1.31
CA GLY A 122 15.05 4.79 -2.51
C GLY A 122 13.93 3.91 -3.06
N GLU A 123 13.12 3.27 -2.21
CA GLU A 123 11.94 2.51 -2.67
C GLU A 123 10.91 3.42 -3.35
N VAL A 124 10.62 4.60 -2.77
CA VAL A 124 9.68 5.57 -3.37
C VAL A 124 10.20 6.07 -4.72
N GLU A 125 11.48 6.43 -4.81
CA GLU A 125 12.11 6.88 -6.06
C GLU A 125 12.09 5.78 -7.12
N TRP A 126 12.36 4.53 -6.72
CA TRP A 126 12.30 3.38 -7.61
C TRP A 126 10.90 3.15 -8.17
N VAL A 127 9.87 3.15 -7.32
CA VAL A 127 8.47 3.00 -7.77
C VAL A 127 8.05 4.17 -8.65
N GLN A 128 8.43 5.40 -8.30
CA GLN A 128 8.21 6.58 -9.15
C GLN A 128 8.84 6.39 -10.53
N GLY A 129 10.08 5.89 -10.60
CA GLY A 129 10.75 5.56 -11.86
C GLY A 129 10.04 4.49 -12.68
N LEU A 130 9.41 3.48 -12.05
CA LEU A 130 8.56 2.51 -12.75
C LEU A 130 7.33 3.15 -13.39
N VAL A 131 6.73 4.14 -12.73
CA VAL A 131 5.58 4.88 -13.27
C VAL A 131 6.01 5.77 -14.43
N GLU A 132 7.08 6.55 -14.26
CA GLU A 132 7.60 7.47 -15.28
C GLU A 132 8.07 6.75 -16.55
N SER A 133 8.65 5.56 -16.40
CA SER A 133 9.04 4.71 -17.52
C SER A 133 7.88 3.95 -18.18
N GLY A 134 6.66 4.08 -17.65
CA GLY A 134 5.47 3.39 -18.16
C GLY A 134 5.43 1.89 -17.85
N ARG A 135 6.30 1.40 -16.95
CA ARG A 135 6.35 0.00 -16.53
C ARG A 135 5.27 -0.34 -15.48
N ALA A 136 4.85 0.65 -14.71
CA ALA A 136 3.79 0.53 -13.70
C ALA A 136 2.70 1.61 -13.85
N PRO A 137 2.04 1.73 -15.03
CA PRO A 137 1.17 2.86 -15.34
C PRO A 137 -0.12 2.90 -14.49
N THR A 138 -0.45 1.81 -13.80
CA THR A 138 -1.64 1.71 -12.95
C THR A 138 -1.42 2.27 -11.55
N VAL A 139 -0.19 2.52 -11.11
CA VAL A 139 0.06 3.02 -9.75
C VAL A 139 -0.42 4.46 -9.62
N GLY A 140 -1.48 4.66 -8.83
CA GLY A 140 -2.06 5.98 -8.53
C GLY A 140 -1.66 6.52 -7.15
N GLY A 141 -1.02 5.70 -6.31
CA GLY A 141 -0.58 6.09 -4.97
C GLY A 141 0.54 5.20 -4.44
N ILE A 142 1.36 5.77 -3.57
CA ILE A 142 2.46 5.10 -2.86
C ILE A 142 2.26 5.28 -1.36
N VAL A 143 2.38 4.19 -0.60
CA VAL A 143 2.49 4.18 0.86
C VAL A 143 3.90 3.74 1.22
N ALA A 144 4.71 4.68 1.71
CA ALA A 144 6.12 4.42 2.02
C ALA A 144 6.31 3.88 3.44
N ALA A 145 7.46 3.28 3.74
CA ALA A 145 7.82 2.98 5.12
C ALA A 145 8.26 4.28 5.83
N CYS A 146 7.91 4.45 7.09
CA CYS A 146 8.42 5.54 7.92
C CYS A 146 8.33 5.18 9.40
N ASP A 147 9.41 5.41 10.16
CA ASP A 147 9.40 5.32 11.62
C ASP A 147 8.85 6.63 12.15
N VAL A 148 7.55 6.61 12.46
CA VAL A 148 6.86 7.79 12.97
C VAL A 148 7.19 8.10 14.43
N SER A 149 7.99 7.26 15.08
CA SER A 149 8.50 7.49 16.43
C SER A 149 9.89 8.13 16.47
N ALA A 150 10.57 8.18 15.33
CA ALA A 150 11.92 8.75 15.23
C ALA A 150 11.92 10.27 15.51
N PRO A 151 12.96 10.80 16.20
CA PRO A 151 13.03 12.22 16.54
C PRO A 151 13.12 13.13 15.31
N ASP A 152 13.55 12.60 14.16
CA ASP A 152 13.70 13.29 12.88
C ASP A 152 12.59 12.94 11.86
N VAL A 153 11.46 12.36 12.32
CA VAL A 153 10.35 11.91 11.45
C VAL A 153 9.92 12.97 10.43
N GLU A 154 9.84 14.25 10.82
CA GLU A 154 9.44 15.30 9.88
C GLU A 154 10.41 15.47 8.71
N ALA A 155 11.71 15.34 8.95
CA ALA A 155 12.71 15.40 7.90
C ALA A 155 12.58 14.20 6.96
N SER A 156 12.31 13.02 7.51
CA SER A 156 12.04 11.80 6.74
C SER A 156 10.76 11.92 5.89
N LEU A 157 9.65 12.41 6.45
CA LEU A 157 8.42 12.67 5.70
C LEU A 157 8.62 13.68 4.57
N ARG A 158 9.40 14.74 4.79
CA ARG A 158 9.73 15.72 3.74
C ARG A 158 10.53 15.09 2.59
N ARG A 159 11.51 14.23 2.90
CA ARG A 159 12.27 13.50 1.88
C ARG A 159 11.39 12.56 1.07
N LEU A 160 10.53 11.78 1.73
CA LEU A 160 9.58 10.89 1.06
C LEU A 160 8.64 11.66 0.12
N GLN A 161 8.13 12.81 0.57
CA GLN A 161 7.23 13.62 -0.24
C GLN A 161 7.94 14.26 -1.44
N ALA A 162 9.23 14.63 -1.27
CA ALA A 162 10.04 15.14 -2.37
C ALA A 162 10.36 14.05 -3.41
N ALA A 163 10.47 12.78 -3.00
CA ALA A 163 10.79 11.65 -3.87
C ALA A 163 9.66 11.29 -4.86
N SER A 164 8.39 11.56 -4.52
CA SER A 164 7.28 11.29 -5.43
C SER A 164 6.03 12.12 -5.16
N PRO A 165 5.40 12.72 -6.19
CA PRO A 165 4.09 13.34 -6.08
C PRO A 165 2.95 12.30 -5.89
N LEU A 166 3.24 11.00 -6.03
CA LEU A 166 2.29 9.91 -5.81
C LEU A 166 2.30 9.40 -4.36
N LEU A 167 3.17 9.90 -3.48
CA LEU A 167 3.10 9.56 -2.07
C LEU A 167 1.71 9.94 -1.52
N ARG A 168 1.03 9.02 -0.83
CA ARG A 168 -0.29 9.21 -0.21
C ARG A 168 -0.34 8.85 1.27
N GLY A 169 0.73 8.29 1.81
CA GLY A 169 0.82 7.99 3.24
C GLY A 169 2.10 7.25 3.58
N VAL A 170 2.20 6.87 4.85
CA VAL A 170 3.28 6.04 5.37
C VAL A 170 2.72 4.87 6.17
N ARG A 171 3.46 3.77 6.20
CA ARG A 171 3.21 2.59 7.01
C ARG A 171 4.33 2.42 8.03
N TRP A 172 3.95 2.25 9.28
CA TRP A 172 4.86 1.93 10.39
C TRP A 172 4.43 0.60 11.00
N ILE A 173 5.27 -0.42 10.90
CA ILE A 173 5.00 -1.75 11.45
C ILE A 173 5.54 -1.81 12.87
N ALA A 174 4.75 -1.29 13.83
CA ALA A 174 5.14 -1.19 15.24
C ALA A 174 5.46 -2.54 15.93
N ASN A 175 5.00 -3.65 15.33
CA ASN A 175 5.15 -5.00 15.88
C ASN A 175 6.26 -5.80 15.18
N PHE A 176 7.10 -5.15 14.36
CA PHE A 176 8.20 -5.81 13.70
C PHE A 176 9.27 -6.15 14.75
N ALA A 177 9.46 -7.45 15.00
CA ALA A 177 10.42 -7.97 15.99
C ALA A 177 11.86 -8.05 15.46
N GLY A 178 12.13 -7.53 14.24
CA GLY A 178 13.48 -7.40 13.70
C GLY A 178 14.08 -6.02 14.02
N HIS A 179 15.40 -5.94 14.10
CA HIS A 179 16.09 -4.65 14.14
C HIS A 179 16.09 -4.05 12.73
N LEU A 180 15.54 -2.84 12.58
CA LEU A 180 15.79 -2.01 11.41
C LEU A 180 17.10 -1.25 11.68
N GLU A 181 18.16 -1.60 10.97
CA GLU A 181 19.37 -0.78 10.95
C GLU A 181 19.12 0.45 10.04
N PRO A 182 19.69 1.62 10.37
CA PRO A 182 19.47 2.87 9.64
C PRO A 182 20.08 2.92 8.24
#